data_AF-A0A838EJP7-F1
#
_entry.id   AF-A0A838EJP7-F1
#
_cell.length_a   1.000
_cell.length_b   1.000
_cell.length_c   1.000
_cell.angle_alpha   90.00
_cell.angle_beta   90.00
_cell.angle_gamma   90.00
#
_symmetry.space_group_name_H-M   'P 1'
#
loop_
_entity.id
_entity.type
_entity.pdbx_description
1 polymer ?
#
loop_
_entity_poly.entity_id
_entity_poly.type
_entity_poly.pdbx_seq_one_letter_code
_entity_poly.pdbx_strand_id
1 'polypeptide(L)'
;MNPTDANSNPVSPEEESLERHKKLAEVLEGKREMDWSDWAVNIYESRCLTQEGQRVALQAVDILHSTLGQDFFQRFSAWLSRMQANDSELAPASHPVFSGGFWPMNDLPWVYSNLLRWATQIQILLNDNRQRITLNMNSNQIRLVIKGIRNNLEPINWMSSLLQLEMAGLGLKEGWDVTLEPPLGNDKFADVCLAHGQTTILIETTVMRRSVPERRSLAKSQHLAFLLKNMEMKFNIRISGSLESGGVQDENEKQEWISTIERAAYETAQDGIARQIQGPTGGVLTIFRPSKENELESWTLSDGPKESRVFDRLIALLRDKNRQAEGNSDPVWVRIHESAGLWEQFHLQGFTLSQTAEFLSPFLQNKMKIFPHLAGVILSPGIQWASNTLANLLTERIEQNGYIALCCPIPANQARTTLIIPNSGADFEVKALATFYASEDKWLDWALEQLGYPPLDALIN
;
A
#
# COMPACT_ATOMS: atom_id res chain seq x y z
N MET A 1 -15.84 28.98 -52.88
CA MET A 1 -16.24 29.48 -51.55
C MET A 1 -17.03 28.36 -50.89
N ASN A 2 -16.40 27.60 -49.99
CA ASN A 2 -17.12 26.65 -49.13
C ASN A 2 -17.65 27.44 -47.93
N PRO A 3 -18.94 27.33 -47.55
CA PRO A 3 -19.42 27.87 -46.31
C PRO A 3 -18.88 27.02 -45.15
N THR A 4 -18.28 27.73 -44.21
CA THR A 4 -17.73 27.32 -42.93
C THR A 4 -18.72 26.54 -42.08
N ASP A 5 -18.33 25.32 -41.68
CA ASP A 5 -18.81 24.67 -40.47
C ASP A 5 -18.31 25.47 -39.25
N ALA A 6 -19.23 26.09 -38.51
CA ALA A 6 -18.97 26.56 -37.15
C ALA A 6 -20.29 26.93 -36.47
N ASN A 7 -20.91 25.97 -35.77
CA ASN A 7 -21.85 26.28 -34.70
C ASN A 7 -21.92 25.13 -33.68
N SER A 8 -20.78 24.78 -33.07
CA SER A 8 -20.78 24.03 -31.82
C SER A 8 -20.89 25.05 -30.68
N ASN A 9 -22.09 25.15 -30.08
CA ASN A 9 -22.24 25.88 -28.82
C ASN A 9 -21.28 25.29 -27.78
N PRO A 10 -20.62 26.11 -26.94
CA PRO A 10 -19.79 25.61 -25.86
C PRO A 10 -20.65 24.79 -24.91
N VAL A 11 -20.26 23.54 -24.68
CA VAL A 11 -20.89 22.63 -23.72
C VAL A 11 -20.73 23.21 -22.32
N SER A 12 -21.77 23.18 -21.49
CA SER A 12 -21.67 23.67 -20.11
C SER A 12 -20.80 22.75 -19.25
N PRO A 13 -20.09 23.26 -18.21
CA PRO A 13 -19.28 22.42 -17.33
C PRO A 13 -20.05 21.27 -16.66
N GLU A 14 -21.35 21.48 -16.38
CA GLU A 14 -22.24 20.45 -15.82
C GLU A 14 -22.54 19.34 -16.82
N GLU A 15 -22.77 19.68 -18.10
CA GLU A 15 -22.96 18.69 -19.17
C GLU A 15 -21.67 17.89 -19.41
N GLU A 16 -20.50 18.52 -19.37
CA GLU A 16 -19.21 17.83 -19.48
C GLU A 16 -18.98 16.87 -18.29
N SER A 17 -19.30 17.29 -17.07
CA SER A 17 -19.23 16.46 -15.87
C SER A 17 -20.14 15.24 -15.98
N LEU A 18 -21.40 15.45 -16.35
CA LEU A 18 -22.38 14.39 -16.52
C LEU A 18 -21.94 13.38 -17.59
N GLU A 19 -21.37 13.86 -18.70
CA GLU A 19 -20.87 13.01 -19.78
C GLU A 19 -19.69 12.14 -19.32
N ARG A 20 -18.75 12.70 -18.55
CA ARG A 20 -17.65 11.92 -17.94
C ARG A 20 -18.17 10.84 -17.00
N HIS A 21 -19.18 11.15 -16.18
CA HIS A 21 -19.78 10.19 -15.25
C HIS A 21 -20.53 9.06 -15.96
N LYS A 22 -21.27 9.38 -17.03
CA LYS A 22 -21.93 8.35 -17.86
C LYS A 22 -20.90 7.40 -18.47
N LYS A 23 -19.82 7.94 -19.02
CA LYS A 23 -18.71 7.16 -19.57
C LYS A 23 -18.08 6.25 -18.51
N LEU A 24 -17.81 6.75 -17.31
CA LEU A 24 -17.28 5.93 -16.22
C LEU A 24 -18.28 4.83 -15.79
N ALA A 25 -19.57 5.16 -15.71
CA ALA A 25 -20.60 4.17 -15.36
C ALA A 25 -20.65 3.01 -16.37
N GLU A 26 -20.53 3.29 -17.67
CA GLU A 26 -20.45 2.23 -18.69
C GLU A 26 -19.27 1.27 -18.47
N VAL A 27 -18.13 1.78 -18.03
CA VAL A 27 -16.94 0.96 -17.70
C VAL A 27 -17.22 0.10 -16.47
N LEU A 28 -17.77 0.68 -15.41
CA LEU A 28 -18.06 -0.03 -14.16
C LEU A 28 -19.16 -1.10 -14.35
N GLU A 29 -20.08 -0.87 -15.28
CA GLU A 29 -21.11 -1.83 -15.70
C GLU A 29 -20.58 -2.89 -16.70
N GLY A 30 -19.32 -2.78 -17.13
CA GLY A 30 -18.70 -3.72 -18.07
C GLY A 30 -19.18 -3.59 -19.51
N LYS A 31 -19.82 -2.47 -19.88
CA LYS A 31 -20.27 -2.20 -21.26
C LYS A 31 -19.12 -1.89 -22.21
N ARG A 32 -17.98 -1.43 -21.68
CA ARG A 32 -16.74 -1.18 -22.42
C ARG A 32 -15.53 -1.28 -21.50
N GLU A 33 -14.35 -1.33 -22.11
CA GLU A 33 -13.08 -1.33 -21.38
C GLU A 33 -12.76 0.06 -20.81
N MET A 34 -12.07 0.07 -19.67
CA MET A 34 -11.53 1.26 -19.04
C MET A 34 -10.33 1.79 -19.83
N ASP A 35 -10.21 3.11 -19.93
CA ASP A 35 -8.99 3.79 -20.37
C ASP A 35 -8.46 4.79 -19.31
N TRP A 36 -7.37 5.49 -19.65
CA TRP A 36 -6.74 6.46 -18.76
C TRP A 36 -7.61 7.70 -18.49
N SER A 37 -8.46 8.07 -19.44
CA SER A 37 -9.38 9.19 -19.27
C SER A 37 -10.47 8.82 -18.26
N ASP A 38 -10.98 7.58 -18.30
CA ASP A 38 -11.94 7.05 -17.33
C ASP A 38 -11.33 6.98 -15.93
N TRP A 39 -10.09 6.50 -15.84
CA TRP A 39 -9.39 6.34 -14.57
C TRP A 39 -9.18 7.69 -13.86
N ALA A 40 -8.99 8.77 -14.63
CA ALA A 40 -8.77 10.13 -14.14
C ALA A 40 -10.05 10.96 -13.88
N VAL A 41 -11.26 10.46 -14.23
CA VAL A 41 -12.51 11.25 -14.19
C VAL A 41 -12.70 12.00 -12.87
N ASN A 42 -12.43 11.34 -11.74
CA ASN A 42 -12.67 11.91 -10.42
C ASN A 42 -11.69 13.02 -10.02
N ILE A 43 -10.55 13.17 -10.72
CA ILE A 43 -9.61 14.27 -10.45
C ILE A 43 -10.24 15.62 -10.81
N TYR A 44 -10.98 15.70 -11.92
CA TYR A 44 -11.60 16.94 -12.39
C TYR A 44 -12.62 17.53 -11.40
N GLU A 45 -13.18 16.68 -10.55
CA GLU A 45 -14.27 17.03 -9.63
C GLU A 45 -13.90 16.81 -8.17
N SER A 46 -12.60 16.57 -7.92
CA SER A 46 -12.07 16.38 -6.59
C SER A 46 -12.34 17.60 -5.72
N ARG A 47 -12.88 17.34 -4.52
CA ARG A 47 -13.07 18.35 -3.47
C ARG A 47 -11.83 18.46 -2.58
N CYS A 48 -10.95 17.48 -2.63
CA CYS A 48 -9.71 17.46 -1.88
C CYS A 48 -8.57 18.20 -2.57
N LEU A 49 -8.67 18.50 -3.86
CA LEU A 49 -7.63 19.19 -4.62
C LEU A 49 -7.95 20.68 -4.82
N THR A 50 -6.92 21.51 -4.80
CA THR A 50 -6.99 22.85 -5.39
C THR A 50 -7.01 22.76 -6.92
N GLN A 51 -7.32 23.85 -7.64
CA GLN A 51 -7.24 23.84 -9.12
C GLN A 51 -5.85 23.45 -9.62
N GLU A 52 -4.81 23.94 -8.93
CA GLU A 52 -3.43 23.58 -9.23
C GLU A 52 -3.15 22.11 -8.87
N GLY A 53 -3.70 21.62 -7.75
CA GLY A 53 -3.68 20.21 -7.38
C GLY A 53 -4.28 19.29 -8.45
N GLN A 54 -5.42 19.66 -9.02
CA GLN A 54 -6.05 18.93 -10.14
C GLN A 54 -5.13 18.88 -11.35
N ARG A 55 -4.51 20.01 -11.71
CA ARG A 55 -3.57 20.10 -12.83
C ARG A 55 -2.36 19.17 -12.62
N VAL A 56 -1.74 19.20 -11.44
CA VAL A 56 -0.57 18.37 -11.12
C VAL A 56 -0.97 16.89 -11.02
N ALA A 57 -2.13 16.57 -10.47
CA ALA A 57 -2.65 15.19 -10.41
C ALA A 57 -2.91 14.60 -11.81
N LEU A 58 -3.46 15.39 -12.74
CA LEU A 58 -3.62 14.96 -14.13
C LEU A 58 -2.26 14.72 -14.82
N GLN A 59 -1.26 15.58 -14.55
CA GLN A 59 0.10 15.35 -15.02
C GLN A 59 0.72 14.08 -14.43
N ALA A 60 0.43 13.76 -13.17
CA ALA A 60 0.81 12.49 -12.58
C ALA A 60 0.18 11.31 -13.34
N VAL A 61 -1.10 11.39 -13.73
CA VAL A 61 -1.73 10.37 -14.59
C VAL A 61 -1.03 10.24 -15.93
N ASP A 62 -0.64 11.34 -16.58
CA ASP A 62 0.11 11.28 -17.84
C ASP A 62 1.47 10.57 -17.68
N ILE A 63 2.16 10.79 -16.57
CA ILE A 63 3.41 10.09 -16.24
C ILE A 63 3.14 8.58 -16.11
N LEU A 64 2.08 8.19 -15.41
CA LEU A 64 1.70 6.78 -15.29
C LEU A 64 1.30 6.17 -16.62
N HIS A 65 0.49 6.87 -17.41
CA HIS A 65 0.09 6.46 -18.74
C HIS A 65 1.31 6.24 -19.64
N SER A 66 2.26 7.17 -19.67
CA SER A 66 3.49 7.03 -20.46
C SER A 66 4.37 5.85 -20.00
N THR A 67 4.37 5.58 -18.68
CA THR A 67 5.15 4.51 -18.05
C THR A 67 4.56 3.14 -18.33
N LEU A 68 3.24 2.99 -18.13
CA LEU A 68 2.53 1.72 -18.22
C LEU A 68 2.04 1.39 -19.63
N GLY A 69 1.90 2.41 -20.48
CA GLY A 69 1.39 2.30 -21.84
C GLY A 69 -0.13 2.46 -21.93
N GLN A 70 -0.57 2.84 -23.14
CA GLN A 70 -1.98 3.02 -23.48
C GLN A 70 -2.81 1.73 -23.34
N ASP A 71 -2.18 0.58 -23.58
CA ASP A 71 -2.81 -0.75 -23.53
C ASP A 71 -2.84 -1.36 -22.12
N PHE A 72 -2.43 -0.62 -21.08
CA PHE A 72 -2.31 -1.14 -19.72
C PHE A 72 -3.61 -1.80 -19.22
N PHE A 73 -4.75 -1.12 -19.33
CA PHE A 73 -6.04 -1.63 -18.84
C PHE A 73 -6.47 -2.90 -19.57
N GLN A 74 -6.23 -2.98 -20.88
CA GLN A 74 -6.48 -4.18 -21.68
C GLN A 74 -5.63 -5.36 -21.23
N ARG A 75 -4.31 -5.13 -21.09
CA ARG A 75 -3.37 -6.15 -20.63
C ARG A 75 -3.71 -6.61 -19.22
N PHE A 76 -4.09 -5.68 -18.33
CA PHE A 76 -4.54 -5.99 -16.97
C PHE A 76 -5.82 -6.82 -16.96
N SER A 77 -6.85 -6.42 -17.72
CA SER A 77 -8.11 -7.18 -17.83
C SER A 77 -7.84 -8.61 -18.30
N ALA A 78 -7.08 -8.79 -19.38
CA ALA A 78 -6.71 -10.11 -19.89
C ALA A 78 -5.86 -10.93 -18.90
N TRP A 79 -4.99 -10.29 -18.13
CA TRP A 79 -4.27 -10.95 -17.04
C TRP A 79 -5.23 -11.39 -15.93
N LEU A 80 -6.11 -10.49 -15.47
CA LEU A 80 -7.04 -10.76 -14.37
C LEU A 80 -7.98 -11.90 -14.72
N SER A 81 -8.57 -11.91 -15.92
CA SER A 81 -9.44 -13.00 -16.36
C SER A 81 -8.72 -14.36 -16.36
N ARG A 82 -7.45 -14.41 -16.80
CA ARG A 82 -6.65 -15.63 -16.75
C ARG A 82 -6.36 -16.08 -15.32
N MET A 83 -6.10 -15.14 -14.42
CA MET A 83 -5.83 -15.47 -13.02
C MET A 83 -7.09 -15.89 -12.27
N GLN A 84 -8.23 -15.26 -12.54
CA GLN A 84 -9.53 -15.61 -11.95
C GLN A 84 -10.00 -17.01 -12.36
N ALA A 85 -9.58 -17.51 -13.53
CA ALA A 85 -9.81 -18.91 -13.91
C ALA A 85 -9.13 -19.91 -12.95
N ASN A 86 -8.04 -19.50 -12.28
CA ASN A 86 -7.30 -20.33 -11.32
C ASN A 86 -7.57 -19.95 -9.85
N ASP A 87 -7.97 -18.70 -9.59
CA ASP A 87 -8.26 -18.17 -8.27
C ASP A 87 -9.44 -17.18 -8.36
N SER A 88 -10.66 -17.71 -8.28
CA SER A 88 -11.90 -16.94 -8.46
C SER A 88 -12.08 -15.78 -7.47
N GLU A 89 -11.33 -15.80 -6.36
CA GLU A 89 -11.36 -14.77 -5.32
C GLU A 89 -10.37 -13.62 -5.60
N LEU A 90 -9.60 -13.66 -6.69
CA LEU A 90 -8.69 -12.57 -7.04
C LEU A 90 -9.48 -11.35 -7.55
N ALA A 91 -9.46 -10.27 -6.76
CA ALA A 91 -10.13 -9.01 -7.09
C ALA A 91 -9.19 -8.01 -7.80
N PRO A 92 -9.72 -7.13 -8.68
CA PRO A 92 -8.95 -6.04 -9.31
C PRO A 92 -8.22 -5.15 -8.29
N ALA A 93 -8.88 -4.85 -7.16
CA ALA A 93 -8.36 -4.01 -6.07
C ALA A 93 -7.08 -4.56 -5.40
N SER A 94 -6.71 -5.81 -5.68
CA SER A 94 -5.44 -6.38 -5.25
C SER A 94 -4.22 -5.77 -5.95
N HIS A 95 -4.42 -5.12 -7.11
CA HIS A 95 -3.36 -4.44 -7.85
C HIS A 95 -3.27 -2.97 -7.41
N PRO A 96 -2.04 -2.41 -7.19
CA PRO A 96 -1.87 -1.07 -6.64
C PRO A 96 -2.65 0.02 -7.38
N VAL A 97 -2.67 -0.01 -8.73
CA VAL A 97 -3.38 0.97 -9.59
C VAL A 97 -4.88 1.06 -9.33
N PHE A 98 -5.51 -0.02 -8.86
CA PHE A 98 -6.95 -0.06 -8.54
C PHE A 98 -7.22 -0.12 -7.03
N SER A 99 -6.17 0.01 -6.22
CA SER A 99 -6.33 0.01 -4.77
C SER A 99 -7.03 1.30 -4.33
N GLY A 100 -7.83 1.21 -3.27
CA GLY A 100 -8.52 2.38 -2.70
C GLY A 100 -7.58 3.46 -2.17
N GLY A 101 -6.28 3.19 -2.12
CA GLY A 101 -5.25 4.17 -1.78
C GLY A 101 -4.50 4.80 -2.92
N PHE A 102 -4.87 4.47 -4.15
CA PHE A 102 -4.17 4.93 -5.33
C PHE A 102 -5.12 5.44 -6.41
N TRP A 103 -6.30 4.81 -6.53
CA TRP A 103 -7.28 5.17 -7.55
C TRP A 103 -8.13 6.39 -7.11
N PRO A 104 -8.15 7.50 -7.89
CA PRO A 104 -8.95 8.69 -7.59
C PRO A 104 -10.46 8.47 -7.46
N MET A 105 -10.96 7.25 -7.73
CA MET A 105 -12.33 6.88 -7.38
C MET A 105 -12.67 7.20 -5.91
N ASN A 106 -11.65 7.16 -5.04
CA ASN A 106 -11.75 7.56 -3.65
C ASN A 106 -11.19 8.99 -3.47
N ASP A 107 -12.08 9.99 -3.42
CA ASP A 107 -11.71 11.41 -3.31
C ASP A 107 -11.24 11.75 -1.88
N LEU A 108 -10.00 11.38 -1.56
CA LEU A 108 -9.37 11.61 -0.26
C LEU A 108 -7.93 12.15 -0.44
N PRO A 109 -7.44 13.04 0.45
CA PRO A 109 -6.10 13.63 0.37
C PRO A 109 -4.96 12.62 0.16
N TRP A 110 -5.01 11.49 0.84
CA TRP A 110 -3.95 10.50 0.84
C TRP A 110 -3.89 9.68 -0.47
N VAL A 111 -4.99 9.58 -1.20
CA VAL A 111 -5.01 8.97 -2.55
C VAL A 111 -4.19 9.82 -3.51
N TYR A 112 -4.40 11.14 -3.48
CA TYR A 112 -3.62 12.07 -4.30
C TYR A 112 -2.17 12.18 -3.84
N SER A 113 -1.90 12.19 -2.53
CA SER A 113 -0.52 12.11 -2.00
C SER A 113 0.23 10.90 -2.55
N ASN A 114 -0.39 9.71 -2.54
CA ASN A 114 0.20 8.49 -3.09
C ASN A 114 0.39 8.55 -4.61
N LEU A 115 -0.59 9.08 -5.35
CA LEU A 115 -0.50 9.28 -6.81
C LEU A 115 0.67 10.19 -7.17
N LEU A 116 0.74 11.36 -6.52
CA LEU A 116 1.81 12.33 -6.72
C LEU A 116 3.16 11.73 -6.34
N ARG A 117 3.27 11.07 -5.18
CA ARG A 117 4.49 10.39 -4.75
C ARG A 117 5.00 9.41 -5.80
N TRP A 118 4.14 8.57 -6.37
CA TRP A 118 4.61 7.61 -7.35
C TRP A 118 5.07 8.28 -8.65
N ALA A 119 4.29 9.23 -9.16
CA ALA A 119 4.65 9.95 -10.37
C ALA A 119 5.95 10.74 -10.22
N THR A 120 6.15 11.42 -9.08
CA THR A 120 7.38 12.17 -8.81
C THR A 120 8.58 11.25 -8.62
N GLN A 121 8.44 10.08 -7.98
CA GLN A 121 9.52 9.07 -7.89
C GLN A 121 9.99 8.65 -9.29
N ILE A 122 9.07 8.27 -10.17
CA ILE A 122 9.38 7.89 -11.55
C ILE A 122 10.11 9.04 -12.26
N GLN A 123 9.56 10.25 -12.18
CA GLN A 123 10.06 11.39 -12.95
C GLN A 123 11.43 11.87 -12.48
N ILE A 124 11.68 11.94 -11.17
CA ILE A 124 12.97 12.30 -10.59
C ILE A 124 14.04 11.31 -11.04
N LEU A 125 13.77 10.02 -10.88
CA LEU A 125 14.74 8.98 -11.24
C LEU A 125 14.99 8.97 -12.77
N LEU A 126 13.98 9.24 -13.61
CA LEU A 126 14.18 9.39 -15.05
C LEU A 126 15.02 10.62 -15.40
N ASN A 127 14.83 11.75 -14.70
CA ASN A 127 15.58 12.98 -14.91
C ASN A 127 17.04 12.85 -14.47
N ASP A 128 17.30 12.28 -13.29
CA ASP A 128 18.66 11.98 -12.81
C ASP A 128 19.41 11.05 -13.79
N ASN A 129 18.74 10.01 -14.29
CA ASN A 129 19.34 9.14 -15.31
C ASN A 129 19.68 9.88 -16.61
N ARG A 130 18.85 10.83 -17.06
CA ARG A 130 19.18 11.66 -18.25
C ARG A 130 20.41 12.53 -18.03
N GLN A 131 20.56 13.10 -16.83
CA GLN A 131 21.75 13.85 -16.47
C GLN A 131 22.98 12.94 -16.47
N ARG A 132 22.89 11.73 -15.90
CA ARG A 132 23.98 10.72 -15.89
C ARG A 132 24.32 10.14 -17.27
N ILE A 133 23.35 9.92 -18.17
CA ILE A 133 23.58 9.57 -19.59
C ILE A 133 24.48 10.63 -20.24
N THR A 134 24.18 11.90 -19.99
CA THR A 134 24.93 13.03 -20.55
C THR A 134 26.39 13.04 -20.06
N LEU A 135 26.65 12.41 -18.91
CA LEU A 135 27.99 12.23 -18.31
C LEU A 135 28.67 10.89 -18.70
N ASN A 136 28.16 10.16 -19.71
CA ASN A 136 28.68 8.86 -20.18
C ASN A 136 28.72 7.74 -19.11
N MET A 137 27.86 7.78 -18.10
CA MET A 137 27.69 6.68 -17.15
C MET A 137 26.62 5.69 -17.63
N ASN A 138 26.85 4.38 -17.44
CA ASN A 138 25.92 3.30 -17.82
C ASN A 138 24.54 3.49 -17.15
N SER A 139 23.54 3.91 -17.92
CA SER A 139 22.31 4.55 -17.42
C SER A 139 21.03 3.91 -17.95
N ASN A 140 21.12 2.62 -18.31
CA ASN A 140 19.98 1.82 -18.77
C ASN A 140 19.19 1.15 -17.64
N GLN A 141 19.63 1.26 -16.38
CA GLN A 141 19.08 0.47 -15.27
C GLN A 141 17.67 0.88 -14.85
N ILE A 142 17.36 2.18 -14.77
CA ILE A 142 15.96 2.59 -14.48
C ILE A 142 14.99 2.09 -15.54
N ARG A 143 15.43 2.02 -16.80
CA ARG A 143 14.58 1.52 -17.90
C ARG A 143 14.24 0.05 -17.70
N LEU A 144 15.08 -0.73 -17.02
CA LEU A 144 14.79 -2.11 -16.67
C LEU A 144 13.69 -2.19 -15.60
N VAL A 145 13.78 -1.38 -14.54
CA VAL A 145 12.74 -1.31 -13.49
C VAL A 145 11.41 -0.86 -14.08
N ILE A 146 11.41 0.21 -14.87
CA ILE A 146 10.20 0.71 -15.55
C ILE A 146 9.64 -0.32 -16.53
N LYS A 147 10.49 -1.02 -17.29
CA LYS A 147 10.07 -2.13 -18.16
C LYS A 147 9.48 -3.29 -17.33
N GLY A 148 10.02 -3.56 -16.15
CA GLY A 148 9.51 -4.53 -15.18
C GLY A 148 8.09 -4.18 -14.75
N ILE A 149 7.89 -2.96 -14.24
CA ILE A 149 6.57 -2.42 -13.86
C ILE A 149 5.59 -2.47 -15.03
N ARG A 150 6.03 -2.06 -16.22
CA ARG A 150 5.17 -2.05 -17.42
C ARG A 150 4.71 -3.44 -17.84
N ASN A 151 5.56 -4.47 -17.73
CA ASN A 151 5.29 -5.79 -18.31
C ASN A 151 4.77 -6.81 -17.29
N ASN A 152 5.11 -6.65 -16.02
CA ASN A 152 4.68 -7.54 -14.97
C ASN A 152 3.38 -6.99 -14.38
N LEU A 153 2.27 -7.68 -14.50
CA LEU A 153 0.97 -7.21 -13.97
C LEU A 153 0.61 -7.86 -12.63
N GLU A 154 1.53 -8.65 -12.07
CA GLU A 154 1.29 -9.29 -10.79
C GLU A 154 1.51 -8.27 -9.66
N PRO A 155 0.54 -8.09 -8.74
CA PRO A 155 0.61 -7.08 -7.70
C PRO A 155 1.88 -7.14 -6.83
N ILE A 156 2.41 -8.33 -6.57
CA ILE A 156 3.60 -8.48 -5.72
C ILE A 156 4.85 -7.89 -6.37
N ASN A 157 5.03 -8.14 -7.66
CA ASN A 157 6.20 -7.67 -8.38
C ASN A 157 6.13 -6.16 -8.56
N TRP A 158 4.90 -5.65 -8.77
CA TRP A 158 4.62 -4.22 -8.71
C TRP A 158 5.00 -3.60 -7.39
N MET A 159 4.51 -4.14 -6.28
CA MET A 159 4.83 -3.63 -4.96
C MET A 159 6.35 -3.66 -4.74
N SER A 160 7.05 -4.75 -5.07
CA SER A 160 8.52 -4.80 -5.00
C SER A 160 9.17 -3.68 -5.80
N SER A 161 8.78 -3.45 -7.06
CA SER A 161 9.33 -2.34 -7.85
C SER A 161 9.01 -0.96 -7.25
N LEU A 162 7.84 -0.76 -6.65
CA LEU A 162 7.52 0.46 -5.89
C LEU A 162 8.45 0.63 -4.68
N LEU A 163 8.82 -0.45 -4.00
CA LEU A 163 9.81 -0.40 -2.91
C LEU A 163 11.21 -0.04 -3.41
N GLN A 164 11.60 -0.54 -4.58
CA GLN A 164 12.87 -0.15 -5.20
C GLN A 164 12.90 1.36 -5.46
N LEU A 165 11.83 1.91 -6.06
CA LEU A 165 11.69 3.34 -6.33
C LEU A 165 11.62 4.17 -5.03
N GLU A 166 10.99 3.65 -3.98
CA GLU A 166 10.96 4.29 -2.67
C GLU A 166 12.37 4.41 -2.07
N MET A 167 13.12 3.30 -1.99
CA MET A 167 14.47 3.33 -1.42
C MET A 167 15.41 4.22 -2.23
N ALA A 168 15.30 4.17 -3.55
CA ALA A 168 16.02 5.06 -4.45
C ALA A 168 15.68 6.53 -4.22
N GLY A 169 14.39 6.86 -4.14
CA GLY A 169 13.92 8.23 -3.91
C GLY A 169 14.35 8.78 -2.55
N LEU A 170 14.28 7.96 -1.49
CA LEU A 170 14.72 8.35 -0.16
C LEU A 170 16.23 8.61 -0.11
N GLY A 171 17.04 7.73 -0.73
CA GLY A 171 18.48 7.93 -0.83
C GLY A 171 18.85 9.20 -1.58
N LEU A 172 18.23 9.46 -2.74
CA LEU A 172 18.47 10.68 -3.53
C LEU A 172 18.19 11.96 -2.74
N LYS A 173 17.07 12.00 -2.00
CA LYS A 173 16.72 13.15 -1.16
C LYS A 173 17.80 13.47 -0.12
N GLU A 174 18.42 12.45 0.45
CA GLU A 174 19.47 12.59 1.46
C GLU A 174 20.88 12.69 0.83
N GLY A 175 20.96 12.93 -0.49
CA GLY A 175 22.21 13.18 -1.20
C GLY A 175 23.06 11.94 -1.45
N TRP A 176 22.45 10.76 -1.51
CA TRP A 176 23.14 9.53 -1.90
C TRP A 176 23.11 9.33 -3.42
N ASP A 177 24.19 8.78 -3.95
CA ASP A 177 24.22 8.28 -5.31
C ASP A 177 23.43 6.98 -5.40
N VAL A 178 22.51 6.92 -6.35
CA VAL A 178 21.61 5.77 -6.49
C VAL A 178 21.86 5.01 -7.78
N THR A 179 21.96 3.70 -7.67
CA THR A 179 22.02 2.76 -8.79
C THR A 179 20.92 1.72 -8.59
N LEU A 180 20.01 1.59 -9.55
CA LEU A 180 18.99 0.53 -9.57
C LEU A 180 19.56 -0.70 -10.26
N GLU A 181 19.16 -1.90 -9.85
CA GLU A 181 19.62 -3.14 -10.47
C GLU A 181 21.17 -3.22 -10.63
N PRO A 182 21.99 -2.89 -9.60
CA PRO A 182 23.45 -3.04 -9.65
C PRO A 182 23.87 -4.52 -9.70
N PRO A 183 24.89 -4.89 -10.49
CA PRO A 183 25.37 -6.28 -10.53
C PRO A 183 26.03 -6.68 -9.20
N LEU A 184 25.78 -7.91 -8.75
CA LEU A 184 26.32 -8.51 -7.51
C LEU A 184 27.58 -9.37 -7.73
N GLY A 185 28.13 -9.37 -8.95
CA GLY A 185 29.32 -10.18 -9.31
C GLY A 185 29.05 -11.68 -9.53
N ASN A 186 27.80 -12.14 -9.40
CA ASN A 186 27.38 -13.55 -9.52
C ASN A 186 26.23 -13.75 -10.54
N ASP A 187 26.23 -12.98 -11.64
CA ASP A 187 25.16 -12.88 -12.65
C ASP A 187 23.77 -12.47 -12.11
N LYS A 188 23.69 -12.11 -10.82
CA LYS A 188 22.50 -11.53 -10.20
C LYS A 188 22.69 -10.03 -10.01
N PHE A 189 21.57 -9.37 -9.71
CA PHE A 189 21.50 -7.94 -9.45
C PHE A 189 20.87 -7.73 -8.07
N ALA A 190 21.36 -6.72 -7.34
CA ALA A 190 20.66 -6.19 -6.19
C ALA A 190 19.54 -5.28 -6.68
N ASP A 191 18.55 -5.01 -5.86
CA ASP A 191 17.47 -4.10 -6.26
C ASP A 191 17.95 -2.63 -6.30
N VAL A 192 18.67 -2.20 -5.26
CA VAL A 192 19.16 -0.82 -5.11
C VAL A 192 20.56 -0.81 -4.49
N CYS A 193 21.47 0.01 -5.04
CA CYS A 193 22.72 0.39 -4.41
C CYS A 193 22.67 1.89 -4.11
N LEU A 194 23.00 2.23 -2.86
CA LEU A 194 23.15 3.59 -2.38
C LEU A 194 24.62 3.82 -2.03
N ALA A 195 25.26 4.80 -2.65
CA ALA A 195 26.64 5.17 -2.38
C ALA A 195 26.75 6.59 -1.82
N HIS A 196 27.58 6.77 -0.79
CA HIS A 196 27.92 8.09 -0.24
C HIS A 196 29.35 8.07 0.29
N GLY A 197 30.24 8.78 -0.40
CA GLY A 197 31.68 8.75 -0.10
C GLY A 197 32.26 7.35 -0.30
N GLN A 198 32.77 6.74 0.77
CA GLN A 198 33.33 5.38 0.75
C GLN A 198 32.32 4.31 1.15
N THR A 199 31.12 4.69 1.59
CA THR A 199 30.10 3.74 2.05
C THR A 199 29.19 3.35 0.90
N THR A 200 28.92 2.05 0.80
CA THR A 200 27.96 1.48 -0.13
C THR A 200 26.96 0.62 0.64
N ILE A 201 25.66 0.84 0.39
CA ILE A 201 24.57 0.04 0.96
C ILE A 201 23.86 -0.65 -0.20
N LEU A 202 23.96 -1.97 -0.25
CA LEU A 202 23.19 -2.82 -1.15
C LEU A 202 21.88 -3.23 -0.49
N ILE A 203 20.77 -3.08 -1.20
CA ILE A 203 19.43 -3.31 -0.70
C ILE A 203 18.69 -4.27 -1.63
N GLU A 204 18.10 -5.29 -1.03
CA GLU A 204 17.12 -6.21 -1.60
C GLU A 204 15.74 -5.83 -1.07
N THR A 205 14.80 -5.56 -1.95
CA THR A 205 13.40 -5.28 -1.60
C THR A 205 12.55 -6.53 -1.77
N THR A 206 11.54 -6.66 -0.91
CA THR A 206 10.61 -7.78 -0.99
C THR A 206 9.32 -7.50 -0.24
N VAL A 207 8.28 -8.23 -0.58
CA VAL A 207 6.96 -8.15 0.04
C VAL A 207 6.69 -9.46 0.75
N MET A 208 6.49 -9.42 2.07
CA MET A 208 6.00 -10.58 2.81
C MET A 208 4.48 -10.62 2.75
N ARG A 209 3.91 -11.69 2.20
CA ARG A 209 2.46 -11.85 1.98
C ARG A 209 1.85 -12.92 2.87
N ARG A 210 0.54 -12.78 3.11
CA ARG A 210 -0.31 -13.87 3.61
C ARG A 210 -0.27 -15.06 2.66
N SER A 211 -0.36 -16.26 3.20
CA SER A 211 -0.51 -17.48 2.39
C SER A 211 -1.81 -17.43 1.56
N VAL A 212 -1.94 -18.26 0.52
CA VAL A 212 -3.20 -18.34 -0.26
C VAL A 212 -4.40 -18.65 0.66
N PRO A 213 -4.36 -19.66 1.55
CA PRO A 213 -5.45 -19.91 2.49
C PRO A 213 -5.79 -18.72 3.40
N GLU A 214 -4.78 -18.03 3.92
CA GLU A 214 -5.00 -16.84 4.77
C GLU A 214 -5.60 -15.67 3.99
N ARG A 215 -5.17 -15.43 2.75
CA ARG A 215 -5.75 -14.39 1.88
C ARG A 215 -7.23 -14.67 1.60
N ARG A 216 -7.56 -15.94 1.29
CA ARG A 216 -8.95 -16.36 1.07
C ARG A 216 -9.79 -16.21 2.34
N SER A 217 -9.27 -16.65 3.49
CA SER A 217 -9.95 -16.46 4.78
C SER A 217 -10.21 -14.98 5.07
N LEU A 218 -9.21 -14.11 4.88
CA LEU A 218 -9.36 -12.67 5.07
C LEU A 218 -10.40 -12.06 4.12
N ALA A 219 -10.35 -12.38 2.83
CA ALA A 219 -11.28 -11.85 1.85
C ALA A 219 -12.73 -12.19 2.22
N LYS A 220 -12.97 -13.43 2.68
CA LYS A 220 -14.27 -13.86 3.20
C LYS A 220 -14.68 -13.08 4.45
N SER A 221 -13.78 -12.91 5.43
CA SER A 221 -14.05 -12.11 6.64
C SER A 221 -14.35 -10.65 6.30
N GLN A 222 -13.60 -10.02 5.39
CA GLN A 222 -13.80 -8.64 4.96
C GLN A 222 -15.11 -8.44 4.22
N HIS A 223 -15.48 -9.36 3.33
CA HIS A 223 -16.77 -9.32 2.64
C HIS A 223 -17.93 -9.39 3.64
N LEU A 224 -17.86 -10.31 4.61
CA LEU A 224 -18.87 -10.40 5.66
C LEU A 224 -18.91 -9.12 6.52
N ALA A 225 -17.76 -8.61 6.96
CA ALA A 225 -17.69 -7.37 7.73
C ALA A 225 -18.31 -6.19 6.98
N PHE A 226 -18.09 -6.09 5.66
CA PHE A 226 -18.72 -5.07 4.82
C PHE A 226 -20.24 -5.21 4.76
N LEU A 227 -20.76 -6.43 4.58
CA LEU A 227 -22.21 -6.69 4.60
C LEU A 227 -22.83 -6.30 5.95
N LEU A 228 -22.20 -6.69 7.06
CA LEU A 228 -22.64 -6.33 8.41
C LEU A 228 -22.62 -4.81 8.60
N LYS A 229 -21.57 -4.12 8.12
CA LYS A 229 -21.48 -2.66 8.19
C LYS A 229 -22.58 -1.96 7.41
N ASN A 230 -22.94 -2.47 6.24
CA ASN A 230 -24.07 -1.95 5.47
C ASN A 230 -25.39 -2.13 6.20
N MET A 231 -25.59 -3.25 6.90
CA MET A 231 -26.77 -3.45 7.74
C MET A 231 -26.80 -2.48 8.93
N GLU A 232 -25.67 -2.24 9.60
CA GLU A 232 -25.56 -1.21 10.65
C GLU A 232 -26.03 0.16 10.16
N MET A 233 -25.54 0.58 8.99
CA MET A 233 -25.91 1.87 8.39
C MET A 233 -27.37 1.91 7.95
N LYS A 234 -27.84 0.84 7.29
CA LYS A 234 -29.21 0.73 6.75
C LYS A 234 -30.28 0.79 7.85
N PHE A 235 -30.05 0.11 8.97
CA PHE A 235 -31.03 -0.03 10.04
C PHE A 235 -30.73 0.85 11.27
N ASN A 236 -29.66 1.63 11.25
CA ASN A 236 -29.19 2.45 12.36
C ASN A 236 -29.02 1.62 13.67
N ILE A 237 -28.31 0.51 13.55
CA ILE A 237 -27.98 -0.44 14.62
C ILE A 237 -26.47 -0.65 14.69
N ARG A 238 -26.02 -1.38 15.71
CA ARG A 238 -24.65 -1.87 15.86
C ARG A 238 -24.64 -3.40 15.92
N ILE A 239 -23.59 -3.99 15.37
CA ILE A 239 -23.33 -5.43 15.38
C ILE A 239 -21.94 -5.67 15.96
N SER A 240 -21.85 -6.46 17.03
CA SER A 240 -20.59 -6.77 17.72
C SER A 240 -20.51 -8.24 18.07
N GLY A 241 -19.31 -8.82 18.15
CA GLY A 241 -19.14 -10.20 18.62
C GLY A 241 -18.04 -10.95 17.88
N SER A 242 -18.06 -12.28 18.02
CA SER A 242 -17.06 -13.15 17.39
C SER A 242 -17.67 -13.87 16.20
N LEU A 243 -16.94 -13.88 15.08
CA LEU A 243 -17.29 -14.66 13.90
C LEU A 243 -16.82 -16.13 13.99
N GLU A 244 -15.96 -16.43 14.96
CA GLU A 244 -15.21 -17.69 15.14
C GLU A 244 -14.39 -18.14 13.90
N SER A 245 -13.17 -18.64 14.15
CA SER A 245 -12.21 -18.98 13.10
C SER A 245 -12.62 -20.23 12.33
N GLY A 246 -12.87 -20.09 11.02
CA GLY A 246 -13.14 -21.21 10.12
C GLY A 246 -14.02 -20.85 8.92
N GLY A 247 -14.88 -19.84 9.11
CA GLY A 247 -15.85 -19.38 8.10
C GLY A 247 -16.91 -20.44 7.78
N VAL A 248 -18.11 -19.99 7.44
CA VAL A 248 -19.15 -20.89 6.90
C VAL A 248 -18.65 -21.42 5.54
N GLN A 249 -18.46 -22.73 5.42
CA GLN A 249 -17.95 -23.35 4.18
C GLN A 249 -19.07 -23.55 3.15
N ASP A 250 -20.31 -23.74 3.61
CA ASP A 250 -21.50 -23.87 2.76
C ASP A 250 -22.08 -22.48 2.46
N GLU A 251 -22.20 -22.13 1.18
CA GLU A 251 -22.73 -20.83 0.77
C GLU A 251 -24.24 -20.71 1.07
N ASN A 252 -25.01 -21.80 1.07
CA ASN A 252 -26.43 -21.76 1.44
C ASN A 252 -26.59 -21.45 2.94
N GLU A 253 -25.82 -22.11 3.80
CA GLU A 253 -25.81 -21.87 5.25
C GLU A 253 -25.39 -20.42 5.55
N LYS A 254 -24.43 -19.90 4.79
CA LYS A 254 -24.00 -18.50 4.87
C LYS A 254 -25.12 -17.53 4.49
N GLN A 255 -25.83 -17.78 3.39
CA GLN A 255 -26.95 -16.93 2.95
C GLN A 255 -28.11 -16.96 3.95
N GLU A 256 -28.42 -18.13 4.52
CA GLU A 256 -29.43 -18.28 5.56
C GLU A 256 -29.04 -17.52 6.84
N TRP A 257 -27.77 -17.60 7.23
CA TRP A 257 -27.26 -16.87 8.38
C TRP A 257 -27.27 -15.36 8.17
N ILE A 258 -26.83 -14.87 6.99
CA ILE A 258 -26.92 -13.45 6.61
C ILE A 258 -28.37 -12.97 6.66
N SER A 259 -29.31 -13.76 6.14
CA SER A 259 -30.76 -13.44 6.17
C SER A 259 -31.29 -13.37 7.60
N THR A 260 -30.80 -14.24 8.48
CA THR A 260 -31.15 -14.25 9.91
C THR A 260 -30.63 -13.00 10.62
N ILE A 261 -29.40 -12.58 10.32
CA ILE A 261 -28.81 -11.34 10.84
C ILE A 261 -29.60 -10.13 10.33
N GLU A 262 -29.93 -10.07 9.05
CA GLU A 262 -30.68 -8.95 8.47
C GLU A 262 -32.07 -8.81 9.11
N ARG A 263 -32.78 -9.93 9.30
CA ARG A 263 -34.07 -9.94 10.00
C ARG A 263 -33.93 -9.43 11.44
N ALA A 264 -32.93 -9.93 12.17
CA ALA A 264 -32.70 -9.49 13.55
C ALA A 264 -32.32 -8.00 13.63
N ALA A 265 -31.52 -7.51 12.69
CA ALA A 265 -31.18 -6.10 12.58
C ALA A 265 -32.42 -5.23 12.32
N TYR A 266 -33.29 -5.64 11.40
CA TYR A 266 -34.57 -4.97 11.15
C TYR A 266 -35.46 -4.95 12.40
N GLU A 267 -35.65 -6.09 13.07
CA GLU A 267 -36.49 -6.17 14.26
C GLU A 267 -35.94 -5.33 15.41
N THR A 268 -34.62 -5.38 15.68
CA THR A 268 -33.95 -4.53 16.68
C THR A 268 -34.06 -3.05 16.33
N ALA A 269 -34.03 -2.71 15.05
CA ALA A 269 -34.26 -1.35 14.60
C ALA A 269 -35.72 -0.89 14.77
N GLN A 270 -36.70 -1.79 14.90
CA GLN A 270 -38.09 -1.45 15.19
C GLN A 270 -38.33 -1.29 16.70
N ASP A 271 -37.97 -2.31 17.48
CA ASP A 271 -38.33 -2.39 18.90
C ASP A 271 -37.24 -1.96 19.88
N GLY A 272 -36.00 -1.81 19.42
CA GLY A 272 -34.84 -1.45 20.26
C GLY A 272 -34.31 -2.58 21.13
N ILE A 273 -34.84 -3.80 21.03
CA ILE A 273 -34.43 -4.96 21.84
C ILE A 273 -33.15 -5.55 21.26
N ALA A 274 -32.13 -5.73 22.11
CA ALA A 274 -30.89 -6.39 21.71
C ALA A 274 -31.12 -7.88 21.42
N ARG A 275 -30.54 -8.37 20.32
CA ARG A 275 -30.68 -9.76 19.86
C ARG A 275 -29.30 -10.39 19.75
N GLN A 276 -29.20 -11.66 20.14
CA GLN A 276 -28.00 -12.47 19.91
C GLN A 276 -28.27 -13.51 18.84
N ILE A 277 -27.39 -13.58 17.85
CA ILE A 277 -27.44 -14.52 16.74
C ILE A 277 -26.20 -15.40 16.82
N GLN A 278 -26.43 -16.70 17.00
CA GLN A 278 -25.36 -17.68 16.91
C GLN A 278 -25.06 -17.96 15.43
N GLY A 279 -23.78 -17.98 15.10
CA GLY A 279 -23.25 -18.39 13.82
C GLY A 279 -23.12 -19.90 13.71
N PRO A 280 -23.08 -20.42 12.48
CA PRO A 280 -23.02 -21.86 12.23
C PRO A 280 -21.73 -22.51 12.75
N THR A 281 -20.66 -21.72 12.91
CA THR A 281 -19.37 -22.18 13.45
C THR A 281 -19.22 -22.01 14.95
N GLY A 282 -20.25 -21.55 15.66
CA GLY A 282 -20.22 -21.32 17.12
C GLY A 282 -20.03 -19.85 17.54
N GLY A 283 -19.64 -18.97 16.60
CA GLY A 283 -19.53 -17.53 16.82
C GLY A 283 -20.84 -16.91 17.29
N VAL A 284 -20.79 -15.78 18.01
CA VAL A 284 -21.99 -15.10 18.51
C VAL A 284 -21.91 -13.63 18.16
N LEU A 285 -22.94 -13.15 17.48
CA LEU A 285 -23.15 -11.74 17.16
C LEU A 285 -24.25 -11.17 18.05
N THR A 286 -24.01 -10.00 18.61
CA THR A 286 -24.99 -9.21 19.34
C THR A 286 -25.36 -7.99 18.50
N ILE A 287 -26.67 -7.79 18.29
CA ILE A 287 -27.24 -6.72 17.51
C ILE A 287 -28.05 -5.83 18.45
N PHE A 288 -27.77 -4.54 18.47
CA PHE A 288 -28.40 -3.60 19.40
C PHE A 288 -28.46 -2.19 18.80
N ARG A 289 -29.33 -1.34 19.36
CA ARG A 289 -29.38 0.09 18.99
C ARG A 289 -28.36 0.85 19.84
N PRO A 290 -27.49 1.69 19.27
CA PRO A 290 -26.57 2.51 20.07
C PRO A 290 -27.37 3.46 20.98
N SER A 291 -27.01 3.50 22.27
CA SER A 291 -27.51 4.46 23.25
C SER A 291 -26.41 5.46 23.61
N LYS A 292 -26.75 6.63 24.17
CA LYS A 292 -25.75 7.60 24.65
C LYS A 292 -24.78 7.03 25.70
N GLU A 293 -25.21 6.01 26.45
CA GLU A 293 -24.39 5.33 27.46
C GLU A 293 -23.37 4.37 26.82
N ASN A 294 -23.71 3.82 25.65
CA ASN A 294 -22.96 2.75 24.98
C ASN A 294 -22.30 3.22 23.67
N GLU A 295 -22.40 4.51 23.35
CA GLU A 295 -21.88 5.13 22.13
C GLU A 295 -20.34 5.12 22.08
N LEU A 296 -19.70 5.11 23.26
CA LEU A 296 -18.25 5.16 23.45
C LEU A 296 -17.60 3.79 23.70
N GLU A 297 -18.39 2.72 23.86
CA GLU A 297 -17.84 1.37 24.02
C GLU A 297 -17.27 0.85 22.69
N SER A 298 -16.12 0.20 22.74
CA SER A 298 -15.46 -0.33 21.52
C SER A 298 -16.14 -1.61 21.04
N TRP A 299 -17.11 -1.45 20.15
CA TRP A 299 -17.81 -2.55 19.50
C TRP A 299 -16.95 -3.13 18.37
N THR A 300 -16.42 -4.33 18.57
CA THR A 300 -15.53 -4.98 17.61
C THR A 300 -16.09 -6.31 17.13
N LEU A 301 -15.89 -6.58 15.84
CA LEU A 301 -15.98 -7.92 15.28
C LEU A 301 -14.61 -8.56 15.46
N SER A 302 -14.54 -9.67 16.19
CA SER A 302 -13.31 -10.45 16.32
C SER A 302 -13.38 -11.72 15.48
N ASP A 303 -12.27 -12.01 14.81
CA ASP A 303 -12.01 -13.35 14.29
C ASP A 303 -11.38 -14.17 15.44
N GLY A 304 -11.70 -15.46 15.52
CA GLY A 304 -11.04 -16.37 16.46
C GLY A 304 -9.51 -16.42 16.27
N PRO A 305 -8.74 -16.93 17.25
CA PRO A 305 -7.29 -17.01 17.15
C PRO A 305 -6.87 -17.83 15.93
N LYS A 306 -6.17 -17.21 14.98
CA LYS A 306 -5.60 -17.91 13.82
C LYS A 306 -4.14 -18.24 14.10
N GLU A 307 -3.78 -19.52 14.03
CA GLU A 307 -2.36 -19.92 13.98
C GLU A 307 -1.74 -19.35 12.71
N SER A 308 -1.02 -18.24 12.83
CA SER A 308 -0.25 -17.68 11.73
C SER A 308 1.18 -18.25 11.79
N ARG A 309 1.70 -18.71 10.65
CA ARG A 309 3.12 -19.05 10.49
C ARG A 309 3.94 -17.85 10.01
N VAL A 310 3.59 -16.64 10.43
CA VAL A 310 4.22 -15.41 9.92
C VAL A 310 5.72 -15.37 10.18
N PHE A 311 6.16 -15.81 11.37
CA PHE A 311 7.57 -15.81 11.73
C PHE A 311 8.35 -16.80 10.88
N ASP A 312 7.81 -17.99 10.65
CA ASP A 312 8.44 -18.97 9.77
C ASP A 312 8.59 -18.44 8.34
N ARG A 313 7.58 -17.71 7.83
CA ARG A 313 7.67 -17.03 6.53
C ARG A 313 8.74 -15.95 6.51
N LEU A 314 8.82 -15.14 7.56
CA LEU A 314 9.84 -14.10 7.69
C LEU A 314 11.25 -14.73 7.65
N ILE A 315 11.47 -15.80 8.41
CA ILE A 315 12.76 -16.50 8.43
C ILE A 315 13.05 -17.20 7.09
N ALA A 316 12.05 -17.79 6.44
CA ALA A 316 12.22 -18.39 5.12
C ALA A 316 12.60 -17.35 4.07
N LEU A 317 11.94 -16.19 4.09
CA LEU A 317 12.24 -15.07 3.20
C LEU A 317 13.67 -14.54 3.40
N LEU A 318 14.10 -14.36 4.65
CA LEU A 318 15.48 -13.95 4.95
C LEU A 318 16.50 -15.00 4.46
N ARG A 319 16.20 -16.29 4.64
CA ARG A 319 17.05 -17.38 4.13
C ARG A 319 17.18 -17.34 2.60
N ASP A 320 16.08 -17.11 1.89
CA ASP A 320 16.09 -17.00 0.43
C ASP A 320 16.90 -15.81 -0.05
N LYS A 321 16.75 -14.64 0.59
CA LYS A 321 17.57 -13.46 0.29
C LYS A 321 19.05 -13.67 0.60
N ASN A 322 19.39 -14.34 1.70
CA ASN A 322 20.77 -14.72 2.01
C ASN A 322 21.39 -15.59 0.91
N ARG A 323 20.64 -16.59 0.41
CA ARG A 323 21.09 -17.46 -0.70
C ARG A 323 21.20 -16.69 -2.02
N GLN A 324 20.37 -15.67 -2.24
CA GLN A 324 20.49 -14.81 -3.41
C GLN A 324 21.78 -13.98 -3.36
N ALA A 325 22.13 -13.44 -2.20
CA ALA A 325 23.33 -12.66 -1.96
C ALA A 325 24.63 -13.47 -1.87
N GLU A 326 24.55 -14.80 -1.83
CA GLU A 326 25.72 -15.69 -1.80
C GLU A 326 26.65 -15.44 -3.00
N GLY A 327 27.95 -15.25 -2.72
CA GLY A 327 28.97 -14.94 -3.71
C GLY A 327 29.21 -13.44 -3.96
N ASN A 328 28.41 -12.55 -3.35
CA ASN A 328 28.69 -11.12 -3.37
C ASN A 328 29.83 -10.76 -2.39
N SER A 329 30.63 -9.75 -2.72
CA SER A 329 31.67 -9.21 -1.83
C SER A 329 31.08 -8.55 -0.59
N ASP A 330 29.92 -7.90 -0.76
CA ASP A 330 29.31 -7.09 0.28
C ASP A 330 27.98 -7.68 0.75
N PRO A 331 27.71 -7.71 2.06
CA PRO A 331 26.43 -8.19 2.58
C PRO A 331 25.29 -7.22 2.21
N VAL A 332 24.09 -7.75 2.02
CA VAL A 332 22.92 -6.96 1.58
C VAL A 332 21.95 -6.68 2.71
N TRP A 333 21.34 -5.50 2.71
CA TRP A 333 20.19 -5.17 3.53
C TRP A 333 18.91 -5.69 2.89
N VAL A 334 17.99 -6.24 3.69
CA VAL A 334 16.68 -6.69 3.17
C VAL A 334 15.58 -5.75 3.63
N ARG A 335 14.99 -5.00 2.70
CA ARG A 335 13.82 -4.14 2.94
C ARG A 335 12.54 -4.93 2.70
N ILE A 336 11.81 -5.22 3.76
CA ILE A 336 10.58 -6.02 3.75
C ILE A 336 9.38 -5.09 3.90
N HIS A 337 8.50 -5.08 2.89
CA HIS A 337 7.12 -4.60 3.05
C HIS A 337 6.29 -5.72 3.65
N GLU A 338 5.83 -5.54 4.88
CA GLU A 338 5.02 -6.54 5.51
C GLU A 338 3.54 -6.33 5.26
N SER A 339 2.92 -7.36 4.69
CA SER A 339 1.49 -7.44 4.40
C SER A 339 0.91 -8.81 4.81
N ALA A 340 1.68 -9.59 5.58
CA ALA A 340 1.35 -10.93 5.99
C ALA A 340 0.60 -11.01 7.33
N GLY A 341 0.35 -9.87 7.97
CA GLY A 341 -0.37 -9.81 9.24
C GLY A 341 0.52 -9.86 10.47
N LEU A 342 1.81 -9.54 10.37
CA LEU A 342 2.72 -9.56 11.52
C LEU A 342 2.30 -8.51 12.55
N TRP A 343 1.95 -7.29 12.13
CA TRP A 343 1.55 -6.21 13.03
C TRP A 343 0.13 -6.43 13.58
N GLU A 344 -0.75 -7.08 12.80
CA GLU A 344 -2.13 -7.37 13.20
C GLU A 344 -2.27 -8.65 14.04
N GLN A 345 -1.17 -9.34 14.34
CA GLN A 345 -1.21 -10.49 15.25
C GLN A 345 -1.39 -10.06 16.69
N PHE A 346 -2.19 -10.82 17.43
CA PHE A 346 -2.56 -10.59 18.83
C PHE A 346 -1.39 -10.23 19.77
N HIS A 347 -0.16 -10.65 19.46
CA HIS A 347 1.02 -10.32 20.25
C HIS A 347 1.65 -8.96 19.92
N LEU A 348 1.52 -8.44 18.71
CA LEU A 348 2.02 -7.10 18.34
C LEU A 348 0.90 -6.07 18.28
N GLN A 349 -0.34 -6.50 18.10
CA GLN A 349 -1.50 -5.64 18.17
C GLN A 349 -1.63 -5.06 19.58
N GLY A 350 -1.49 -3.73 19.68
CA GLY A 350 -1.54 -3.00 20.95
C GLY A 350 -0.17 -2.81 21.63
N PHE A 351 0.92 -3.33 21.06
CA PHE A 351 2.26 -2.99 21.55
C PHE A 351 2.63 -1.55 21.18
N THR A 352 3.35 -0.88 22.07
CA THR A 352 4.06 0.35 21.74
C THR A 352 5.22 0.07 20.78
N LEU A 353 5.81 1.12 20.18
CA LEU A 353 6.99 0.95 19.33
C LEU A 353 8.16 0.32 20.11
N SER A 354 8.39 0.76 21.35
CA SER A 354 9.41 0.18 22.23
C SER A 354 9.18 -1.31 22.47
N GLN A 355 7.95 -1.72 22.83
CA GLN A 355 7.61 -3.13 23.06
C GLN A 355 7.79 -3.98 21.79
N THR A 356 7.38 -3.43 20.64
CA THR A 356 7.57 -4.08 19.34
C THR A 356 9.05 -4.26 19.02
N ALA A 357 9.87 -3.22 19.25
CA ALA A 357 11.29 -3.25 18.99
C ALA A 357 12.05 -4.19 19.94
N GLU A 358 11.70 -4.19 21.23
CA GLU A 358 12.25 -5.10 22.25
C GLU A 358 11.93 -6.57 21.95
N PHE A 359 10.76 -6.85 21.37
CA PHE A 359 10.38 -8.20 20.99
C PHE A 359 11.04 -8.65 19.67
N LEU A 360 10.90 -7.87 18.59
CA LEU A 360 11.32 -8.28 17.24
C LEU A 360 12.84 -8.20 17.04
N SER A 361 13.51 -7.20 17.61
CA SER A 361 14.93 -6.97 17.30
C SER A 361 15.84 -8.07 17.81
N PRO A 362 15.75 -8.52 19.08
CA PRO A 362 16.56 -9.64 19.57
C PRO A 362 16.25 -10.95 18.83
N PHE A 363 14.97 -11.19 18.50
CA PHE A 363 14.56 -12.35 17.72
C PHE A 363 15.23 -12.36 16.34
N LEU A 364 15.14 -11.24 15.60
CA LEU A 364 15.70 -11.13 14.26
C LEU A 364 17.23 -11.14 14.28
N GLN A 365 17.87 -10.42 15.20
CA GLN A 365 19.33 -10.48 15.38
C GLN A 365 19.81 -11.91 15.63
N ASN A 366 19.14 -12.65 16.51
CA ASN A 366 19.52 -14.03 16.79
C ASN A 366 19.36 -14.94 15.57
N LYS A 367 18.31 -14.73 14.76
CA LYS A 367 18.07 -15.50 13.53
C LYS A 367 19.00 -15.12 12.39
N MET A 368 19.39 -13.85 12.26
CA MET A 368 20.27 -13.38 11.20
C MET A 368 21.75 -13.81 11.38
N LYS A 369 22.16 -14.22 12.59
CA LYS A 369 23.52 -14.77 12.83
C LYS A 369 23.89 -15.95 11.92
N ILE A 370 22.91 -16.70 11.43
CA ILE A 370 23.12 -17.83 10.50
C ILE A 370 23.02 -17.43 9.02
N PHE A 371 22.84 -16.13 8.72
CA PHE A 371 22.71 -15.56 7.39
C PHE A 371 23.86 -14.57 7.13
N PRO A 372 25.09 -15.05 6.83
CA PRO A 372 26.29 -14.22 6.76
C PRO A 372 26.30 -13.23 5.59
N HIS A 373 25.47 -13.43 4.58
CA HIS A 373 25.38 -12.53 3.41
C HIS A 373 24.35 -11.40 3.62
N LEU A 374 23.73 -11.33 4.80
CA LEU A 374 22.81 -10.25 5.17
C LEU A 374 23.48 -9.26 6.12
N ALA A 375 23.45 -7.98 5.74
CA ALA A 375 23.91 -6.87 6.57
C ALA A 375 22.88 -6.52 7.66
N GLY A 376 21.60 -6.69 7.35
CA GLY A 376 20.49 -6.44 8.27
C GLY A 376 19.14 -6.46 7.57
N VAL A 377 18.09 -6.10 8.31
CA VAL A 377 16.72 -6.05 7.83
C VAL A 377 16.11 -4.68 8.14
N ILE A 378 15.39 -4.14 7.15
CA ILE A 378 14.50 -3.00 7.29
C ILE A 378 13.07 -3.56 7.20
N LEU A 379 12.35 -3.53 8.30
CA LEU A 379 11.05 -4.14 8.45
C LEU A 379 9.99 -3.06 8.70
N SER A 380 9.07 -2.90 7.74
CA SER A 380 8.02 -1.89 7.81
C SER A 380 6.69 -2.49 7.34
N PRO A 381 5.56 -2.22 8.01
CA PRO A 381 4.26 -2.56 7.45
C PRO A 381 3.97 -1.63 6.26
N GLY A 382 2.82 -1.84 5.61
CA GLY A 382 2.29 -0.78 4.74
C GLY A 382 2.05 0.54 5.48
N ILE A 383 1.90 1.61 4.71
CA ILE A 383 1.55 2.93 5.25
C ILE A 383 0.21 2.81 5.99
N GLN A 384 0.19 3.27 7.24
CA GLN A 384 -0.96 3.18 8.13
C GLN A 384 -1.71 4.52 8.16
N TRP A 385 -3.03 4.45 8.30
CA TRP A 385 -3.83 5.63 8.58
C TRP A 385 -3.63 6.04 10.03
N ALA A 386 -3.15 7.25 10.25
CA ALA A 386 -2.86 7.77 11.58
C ALA A 386 -4.07 8.43 12.26
N SER A 387 -5.25 8.37 11.63
CA SER A 387 -6.46 9.05 12.10
C SER A 387 -6.21 10.55 12.32
N ASN A 388 -6.98 11.21 13.20
CA ASN A 388 -6.81 12.63 13.53
C ASN A 388 -5.67 12.86 14.54
N THR A 389 -4.71 11.94 14.65
CA THR A 389 -3.57 12.08 15.57
C THR A 389 -2.62 13.15 15.01
N LEU A 390 -2.24 14.11 15.85
CA LEU A 390 -1.33 15.18 15.43
C LEU A 390 0.04 14.60 15.04
N ALA A 391 0.63 15.10 13.95
CA ALA A 391 1.90 14.58 13.39
C ALA A 391 3.07 14.56 14.40
N ASN A 392 3.13 15.54 15.30
CA ASN A 392 4.14 15.61 16.36
C ASN A 392 3.97 14.52 17.43
N LEU A 393 2.76 13.98 17.59
CA LEU A 393 2.48 12.85 18.49
C LEU A 393 2.71 11.49 17.81
N LEU A 394 2.85 11.47 16.48
CA LEU A 394 3.16 10.27 15.70
C LEU A 394 4.66 10.02 15.55
N THR A 395 5.49 11.00 15.92
CA THR A 395 6.94 10.89 15.79
C THR A 395 7.51 10.23 17.04
N GLU A 396 7.95 8.98 16.88
CA GLU A 396 8.62 8.21 17.93
C GLU A 396 9.92 7.62 17.36
N ARG A 397 11.00 7.63 18.15
CA ARG A 397 12.28 7.02 17.78
C ARG A 397 12.89 6.32 18.98
N ILE A 398 13.18 5.03 18.80
CA ILE A 398 13.86 4.18 19.77
C ILE A 398 15.18 3.73 19.15
N GLU A 399 16.28 3.99 19.85
CA GLU A 399 17.63 3.56 19.46
C GLU A 399 18.23 2.77 20.62
N GLN A 400 18.40 1.47 20.44
CA GLN A 400 18.86 0.57 21.49
C GLN A 400 19.58 -0.63 20.88
N ASN A 401 20.66 -1.10 21.51
CA ASN A 401 21.39 -2.32 21.11
C ASN A 401 21.72 -2.39 19.59
N GLY A 402 22.04 -1.25 18.99
CA GLY A 402 22.40 -1.12 17.57
C GLY A 402 21.23 -1.17 16.57
N TYR A 403 19.99 -1.41 17.01
CA TYR A 403 18.81 -1.26 16.15
C TYR A 403 18.15 0.10 16.34
N ILE A 404 17.41 0.55 15.32
CA ILE A 404 16.57 1.75 15.39
C ILE A 404 15.15 1.37 15.00
N ALA A 405 14.18 1.71 15.84
CA ALA A 405 12.77 1.69 15.50
C ALA A 405 12.24 3.12 15.44
N LEU A 406 11.41 3.42 14.46
CA LEU A 406 10.83 4.73 14.26
C LEU A 406 9.36 4.62 13.84
N CYS A 407 8.54 5.54 14.33
CA CYS A 407 7.24 5.86 13.78
C CYS A 407 7.33 7.29 13.26
N CYS A 408 7.06 7.50 11.98
CA CYS A 408 7.15 8.82 11.36
C CYS A 408 5.86 9.14 10.60
N PRO A 409 5.40 10.41 10.64
CA PRO A 409 4.28 10.84 9.82
C PRO A 409 4.66 10.77 8.33
N ILE A 410 3.64 10.53 7.52
CA ILE A 410 3.67 10.64 6.05
C ILE A 410 2.54 11.61 5.68
N PRO A 411 2.68 12.41 4.61
CA PRO A 411 1.67 13.39 4.26
C PRO A 411 0.25 12.79 4.12
N ALA A 412 -0.75 13.62 4.36
CA ALA A 412 -2.18 13.27 4.35
C ALA A 412 -2.63 12.27 5.46
N ASN A 413 -2.30 12.58 6.72
CA ASN A 413 -2.71 11.84 7.93
C ASN A 413 -2.31 10.35 7.92
N GLN A 414 -1.14 10.08 7.34
CA GLN A 414 -0.55 8.76 7.30
C GLN A 414 0.64 8.68 8.26
N ALA A 415 1.01 7.46 8.64
CA ALA A 415 2.23 7.19 9.38
C ALA A 415 2.85 5.86 8.93
N ARG A 416 4.15 5.74 9.15
CA ARG A 416 4.88 4.50 8.90
C ARG A 416 5.73 4.16 10.10
N THR A 417 5.59 2.91 10.53
CA THR A 417 6.50 2.29 11.49
C THR A 417 7.61 1.55 10.73
N THR A 418 8.86 1.73 11.13
CA THR A 418 10.00 1.04 10.52
C THR A 418 10.96 0.58 11.61
N LEU A 419 11.36 -0.69 11.55
CA LEU A 419 12.45 -1.24 12.36
C LEU A 419 13.65 -1.49 11.45
N ILE A 420 14.83 -1.02 11.86
CA ILE A 420 16.10 -1.17 11.16
C ILE A 420 17.01 -1.94 12.10
N ILE A 421 17.25 -3.21 11.76
CA ILE A 421 17.90 -4.17 12.64
C ILE A 421 19.14 -4.72 11.93
N PRO A 422 20.37 -4.41 12.39
CA PRO A 422 21.58 -4.94 11.79
C PRO A 422 21.81 -6.40 12.19
N ASN A 423 22.57 -7.13 11.37
CA ASN A 423 23.11 -8.45 11.74
C ASN A 423 24.32 -8.30 12.68
N SER A 424 25.30 -7.47 12.31
CA SER A 424 26.42 -7.04 13.19
C SER A 424 27.20 -5.86 12.60
N GLY A 425 27.61 -4.89 13.43
CA GLY A 425 28.68 -3.93 13.09
C GLY A 425 28.38 -2.91 11.99
N ALA A 426 27.13 -2.43 11.88
CA ALA A 426 26.66 -1.56 10.80
C ALA A 426 26.04 -0.24 11.32
N ASP A 427 26.66 0.36 12.35
CA ASP A 427 26.10 1.54 13.04
C ASP A 427 25.89 2.73 12.10
N PHE A 428 26.77 2.90 11.10
CA PHE A 428 26.65 3.98 10.13
C PHE A 428 25.46 3.74 9.19
N GLU A 429 25.35 2.55 8.61
CA GLU A 429 24.27 2.17 7.70
C GLU A 429 22.92 2.22 8.40
N VAL A 430 22.84 1.73 9.64
CA VAL A 430 21.63 1.82 10.47
C VAL A 430 21.19 3.27 10.65
N LYS A 431 22.12 4.18 10.98
CA LYS A 431 21.82 5.61 11.14
C LYS A 431 21.44 6.27 9.83
N ALA A 432 22.13 5.97 8.73
CA ALA A 432 21.81 6.48 7.40
C ALA A 432 20.40 6.07 6.97
N LEU A 433 20.09 4.76 7.05
CA LEU A 433 18.76 4.23 6.75
C LEU A 433 17.69 4.82 7.67
N ALA A 434 17.98 5.03 8.95
CA ALA A 434 17.04 5.68 9.86
C ALA A 434 16.78 7.14 9.50
N THR A 435 17.79 7.88 9.04
CA THR A 435 17.62 9.25 8.53
C THR A 435 16.69 9.27 7.32
N PHE A 436 16.80 8.29 6.41
CA PHE A 436 15.94 8.20 5.22
C PHE A 436 14.46 8.17 5.59
N TYR A 437 14.08 7.31 6.54
CA TYR A 437 12.68 7.21 6.96
C TYR A 437 12.26 8.33 7.91
N ALA A 438 13.18 8.87 8.72
CA ALA A 438 12.88 9.99 9.61
C ALA A 438 12.54 11.29 8.86
N SER A 439 12.91 11.39 7.59
CA SER A 439 12.69 12.55 6.74
C SER A 439 11.68 12.28 5.61
N GLU A 440 10.94 11.17 5.71
CA GLU A 440 9.97 10.72 4.71
C GLU A 440 8.77 11.68 4.58
N ASP A 441 8.40 12.34 5.68
CA ASP A 441 7.33 13.35 5.75
C ASP A 441 7.54 14.50 4.75
N LYS A 442 8.80 14.92 4.58
CA LYS A 442 9.22 16.01 3.68
C LYS A 442 9.59 15.53 2.29
N TRP A 443 9.52 14.22 2.03
CA TRP A 443 10.01 13.68 0.78
C TRP A 443 9.19 14.15 -0.41
N LEU A 444 7.87 14.20 -0.29
CA LEU A 444 7.00 14.57 -1.40
C LEU A 444 7.14 16.05 -1.76
N ASP A 445 7.25 16.94 -0.78
CA ASP A 445 7.45 18.37 -1.03
C ASP A 445 8.79 18.63 -1.71
N TRP A 446 9.87 17.98 -1.24
CA TRP A 446 11.16 18.03 -1.92
C TRP A 446 11.04 17.53 -3.37
N ALA A 447 10.35 16.41 -3.59
CA ALA A 447 10.21 15.82 -4.90
C ALA A 447 9.41 16.72 -5.87
N LEU A 448 8.34 17.35 -5.38
CA LEU A 448 7.55 18.32 -6.13
C LEU A 448 8.38 19.56 -6.49
N GLU A 449 9.15 20.09 -5.54
CA GLU A 449 10.06 21.22 -5.77
C GLU A 449 11.12 20.91 -6.84
N GLN A 450 11.75 19.73 -6.78
CA GLN A 450 12.72 19.30 -7.81
C GLN A 450 12.13 19.25 -9.22
N LEU A 451 10.80 19.08 -9.33
CA LEU A 451 10.06 19.04 -10.58
C LEU A 451 9.40 20.37 -10.94
N GLY A 452 9.59 21.41 -10.11
CA GLY A 452 9.02 22.75 -10.32
C GLY A 452 7.54 22.87 -9.98
N TYR A 453 7.01 21.98 -9.14
CA TYR A 453 5.64 22.03 -8.65
C TYR A 453 5.55 22.66 -7.25
N PRO A 454 4.38 23.21 -6.85
CA PRO A 454 4.13 23.64 -5.48
C PRO A 454 4.22 22.49 -4.47
N PRO A 455 4.47 22.78 -3.17
CA PRO A 455 4.40 21.78 -2.09
C PRO A 455 2.98 21.20 -1.95
N LEU A 456 2.87 20.05 -1.29
CA LEU A 456 1.63 19.28 -1.23
C LEU A 456 0.46 20.04 -0.58
N ASP A 457 0.74 20.84 0.44
CA ASP A 457 -0.26 21.66 1.15
C ASP A 457 -0.87 22.76 0.27
N ALA A 458 -0.21 23.16 -0.81
CA ALA A 458 -0.76 24.05 -1.83
C ALA A 458 -1.60 23.31 -2.89
N LEU A 459 -1.47 21.98 -2.97
CA LEU A 459 -2.16 21.13 -3.94
C LEU A 459 -3.43 20.49 -3.36
N ILE A 460 -3.48 20.29 -2.04
CA ILE A 460 -4.56 19.58 -1.34
C ILE A 460 -5.23 20.52 -0.32
N ASN A 461 -6.57 20.52 -0.28
CA ASN A 461 -7.42 21.33 0.62
C ASN A 461 -7.47 20.81 2.06
#